data_AF-A0A0Q4XH59-F1
#
_entry.id   AF-A0A0Q4XH59-F1
#
_cell.length_a   1.000
_cell.length_b   1.000
_cell.length_c   1.000
_cell.angle_alpha   90.00
_cell.angle_beta   90.00
_cell.angle_gamma   90.00
#
_symmetry.space_group_name_H-M   'P 1'
#
loop_
_entity.id
_entity.type
_entity.pdbx_description
1 polymer ?
#
loop_
_entity_poly.entity_id
_entity_poly.type
_entity_poly.pdbx_seq_one_letter_code
_entity_poly.pdbx_strand_id
1 'polypeptide(L)'
;MQLTLTPLADAGVALLPPDIVWNGVVGDFAVSAGGDDGPAGGLKAANPLRTAVILLLFTDARAETYELRHEHRGDRRGWPGDGFDVDRSKGEAPLGSKLWLYRRHELTDGTAMAVATEAERALQPLIRQGAVVRIAARATADKPAGRIRLTVNLYGRDGREAYAPQFDLLWRRADGGL
;
A
#
# COMPACT_ATOMS: atom_id res chain seq x y z
N MET A 1 -5.25 28.44 36.23
CA MET A 1 -5.76 27.31 35.43
C MET A 1 -4.59 26.74 34.66
N GLN A 2 -4.13 25.54 35.01
CA GLN A 2 -2.96 24.93 34.39
C GLN A 2 -3.45 23.95 33.32
N LEU A 3 -3.26 24.31 32.04
CA LEU A 3 -3.56 23.44 30.91
C LEU A 3 -2.52 22.33 30.86
N THR A 4 -2.95 21.07 30.99
CA THR A 4 -2.05 19.91 30.86
C THR A 4 -2.35 19.25 29.51
N LEU A 5 -1.35 19.16 28.63
CA LEU A 5 -1.47 18.49 27.33
C LEU A 5 -0.96 17.06 27.48
N THR A 6 -1.87 16.08 27.40
CA THR A 6 -1.53 14.66 27.33
C THR A 6 -1.48 14.24 25.87
N PRO A 7 -0.38 13.62 25.38
CA PRO A 7 -0.35 13.03 24.05
C PRO A 7 -1.47 12.01 23.87
N LEU A 8 -2.14 12.02 22.71
CA LEU A 8 -3.29 11.14 22.45
C LEU A 8 -2.95 9.64 22.56
N ALA A 9 -1.71 9.27 22.21
CA ALA A 9 -1.21 7.91 22.37
C ALA A 9 -1.20 7.46 23.85
N ASP A 10 -0.77 8.34 24.76
CA ASP A 10 -0.72 8.08 26.21
C ASP A 10 -2.12 8.04 26.83
N ALA A 11 -3.10 8.66 26.16
CA ALA A 11 -4.51 8.61 26.54
C ALA A 11 -5.24 7.36 26.00
N GLY A 12 -4.54 6.44 25.32
CA GLY A 12 -5.14 5.23 24.75
C GLY A 12 -6.04 5.49 23.53
N VAL A 13 -5.95 6.67 22.92
CA VAL A 13 -6.70 7.01 21.71
C VAL A 13 -5.96 6.49 20.49
N ALA A 14 -6.57 5.55 19.78
CA ALA A 14 -6.03 5.05 18.51
C ALA A 14 -6.11 6.16 17.45
N LEU A 15 -4.93 6.62 17.00
CA LEU A 15 -4.80 7.55 15.88
C LEU A 15 -4.70 6.78 14.58
N LEU A 16 -5.68 6.95 13.72
CA LEU A 16 -5.64 6.44 12.35
C LEU A 16 -5.18 7.56 11.40
N PRO A 17 -4.42 7.24 10.35
CA PRO A 17 -4.08 8.22 9.33
C PRO A 17 -5.36 8.78 8.69
N PRO A 18 -5.48 10.12 8.56
CA PRO A 18 -6.69 10.71 8.01
C PRO A 18 -6.81 10.43 6.50
N ASP A 19 -8.02 10.15 6.05
CA ASP A 19 -8.40 10.11 4.65
C ASP A 19 -8.41 11.53 4.08
N ILE A 20 -7.81 11.71 2.90
CA ILE A 20 -8.00 12.91 2.10
C ILE A 20 -9.31 12.74 1.30
N VAL A 21 -10.28 13.59 1.58
CA VAL A 21 -11.55 13.65 0.86
C VAL A 21 -11.32 14.43 -0.43
N TRP A 22 -11.33 13.72 -1.55
CA TRP A 22 -11.13 14.28 -2.88
C TRP A 22 -12.46 14.61 -3.55
N ASN A 23 -12.62 15.85 -4.04
CA ASN A 23 -13.82 16.27 -4.75
C ASN A 23 -13.70 16.27 -6.29
N GLY A 24 -12.61 15.72 -6.83
CA GLY A 24 -12.29 15.78 -8.27
C GLY A 24 -11.28 16.87 -8.64
N VAL A 25 -11.07 17.87 -7.78
CA VAL A 25 -10.22 19.04 -8.05
C VAL A 25 -9.25 19.33 -6.89
N VAL A 26 -9.71 19.21 -5.65
CA VAL A 26 -8.92 19.42 -4.44
C VAL A 26 -9.20 18.33 -3.41
N GLY A 27 -8.21 18.11 -2.55
CA GLY A 27 -8.29 17.20 -1.42
C GLY A 27 -8.32 17.98 -0.13
N ASP A 28 -9.20 17.60 0.80
CA ASP A 28 -9.30 18.20 2.13
C ASP A 28 -9.50 17.12 3.20
N PHE A 29 -9.28 17.48 4.46
CA PHE A 29 -9.60 16.62 5.60
C PHE A 29 -11.04 16.85 6.07
N ALA A 30 -11.73 15.78 6.42
CA ALA A 30 -13.07 15.83 6.99
C ALA A 30 -13.06 15.34 8.44
N VAL A 31 -13.95 15.87 9.27
CA VAL A 31 -14.20 15.36 10.62
C VAL A 31 -14.93 14.02 10.51
N SER A 32 -14.59 13.07 11.37
CA SER A 32 -15.32 11.80 11.47
C SER A 32 -16.76 12.07 11.93
N ALA A 33 -17.72 11.62 11.13
CA ALA A 33 -19.15 11.76 11.42
C ALA A 33 -19.69 10.63 12.32
N GLY A 34 -18.95 9.53 12.49
CA GLY A 34 -19.39 8.36 13.24
C GLY A 34 -18.34 7.25 13.26
N GLY A 35 -18.59 6.16 13.97
CA GLY A 35 -17.62 5.09 14.20
C GLY A 35 -17.07 4.42 12.93
N ASP A 36 -17.86 4.39 11.86
CA ASP A 36 -17.45 3.84 10.55
C ASP A 36 -16.40 4.71 9.84
N ASP A 37 -16.39 6.02 10.14
CA ASP A 37 -15.49 7.01 9.56
C ASP A 37 -14.22 7.21 10.40
N GLY A 38 -14.13 6.63 11.60
CA GLY A 38 -13.03 6.83 12.53
C GLY A 38 -13.50 7.33 13.90
N PRO A 39 -12.57 7.61 14.85
CA PRO A 39 -12.92 8.01 16.20
C PRO A 39 -13.76 9.30 16.23
N ALA A 40 -14.78 9.33 17.08
CA ALA A 40 -15.67 10.49 17.21
C ALA A 40 -14.87 11.76 17.61
N GLY A 41 -15.07 12.85 16.86
CA GLY A 41 -14.31 14.10 17.04
C GLY A 41 -12.90 14.09 16.44
N GLY A 42 -12.48 12.99 15.81
CA GLY A 42 -11.24 12.89 15.03
C GLY A 42 -11.44 13.26 13.56
N LEU A 43 -10.40 13.07 12.75
CA LEU A 43 -10.50 13.14 11.29
C LEU A 43 -11.02 11.80 10.73
N LYS A 44 -11.71 11.87 9.60
CA LYS A 44 -12.15 10.70 8.84
C LYS A 44 -10.94 9.86 8.45
N ALA A 45 -10.99 8.56 8.69
CA ALA A 45 -9.93 7.59 8.49
C ALA A 45 -10.54 6.20 8.21
N ALA A 46 -11.45 6.14 7.24
CA ALA A 46 -12.26 4.96 6.93
C ALA A 46 -11.51 3.92 6.08
N ASN A 47 -10.41 4.31 5.43
CA ASN A 47 -9.73 3.48 4.42
C ASN A 47 -8.27 3.11 4.75
N PRO A 48 -7.93 2.71 6.00
CA PRO A 48 -6.53 2.50 6.40
C PRO A 48 -5.84 1.38 5.60
N LEU A 49 -6.55 0.26 5.35
CA LEU A 49 -5.99 -0.85 4.57
C LEU A 49 -5.72 -0.47 3.12
N ARG A 50 -6.64 0.29 2.50
CA ARG A 50 -6.49 0.76 1.13
C ARG A 50 -5.27 1.67 0.99
N THR A 51 -5.14 2.64 1.88
CA THR A 51 -3.98 3.54 1.91
C THR A 51 -2.70 2.75 2.08
N ALA A 52 -2.66 1.79 3.01
CA ALA A 52 -1.49 0.96 3.24
C ALA A 52 -1.11 0.11 2.00
N VAL A 53 -2.09 -0.49 1.31
CA VAL A 53 -1.85 -1.21 0.05
C VAL A 53 -1.24 -0.30 -1.00
N ILE A 54 -1.77 0.91 -1.18
CA ILE A 54 -1.26 1.86 -2.16
C ILE A 54 0.19 2.24 -1.82
N LEU A 55 0.47 2.58 -0.57
CA LEU A 55 1.82 2.93 -0.11
C LEU A 55 2.80 1.77 -0.31
N LEU A 56 2.41 0.55 0.03
CA LEU A 56 3.27 -0.63 -0.09
C LEU A 56 3.50 -1.06 -1.54
N LEU A 57 2.53 -0.86 -2.45
CA LEU A 57 2.69 -1.25 -3.84
C LEU A 57 3.33 -0.16 -4.71
N PHE A 58 3.02 1.11 -4.45
CA PHE A 58 3.37 2.22 -5.35
C PHE A 58 4.42 3.18 -4.79
N THR A 59 5.03 2.85 -3.64
CA THR A 59 6.33 3.41 -3.27
C THR A 59 7.43 2.52 -3.81
N ASP A 60 8.50 3.12 -4.35
CA ASP A 60 9.63 2.35 -4.86
C ASP A 60 10.49 1.84 -3.68
N ALA A 61 10.61 0.51 -3.55
CA ALA A 61 11.51 -0.13 -2.59
C ALA A 61 12.90 -0.40 -3.18
N ARG A 62 13.91 -0.26 -2.33
CA ARG A 62 15.34 -0.40 -2.70
C ARG A 62 15.63 -1.78 -3.29
N ALA A 63 16.21 -1.78 -4.49
CA ALA A 63 16.67 -3.00 -5.15
C ALA A 63 18.15 -3.29 -4.82
N GLU A 64 18.52 -4.56 -4.89
CA GLU A 64 19.90 -5.02 -4.88
C GLU A 64 20.58 -4.81 -6.24
N THR A 65 21.90 -4.65 -6.22
CA THR A 65 22.65 -4.35 -7.45
C THR A 65 22.49 -5.44 -8.51
N TYR A 66 22.35 -6.71 -8.11
CA TYR A 66 22.18 -7.84 -9.02
C TYR A 66 20.78 -7.92 -9.64
N GLU A 67 19.79 -7.21 -9.08
CA GLU A 67 18.43 -7.14 -9.63
C GLU A 67 18.32 -6.10 -10.75
N LEU A 68 19.34 -5.25 -10.92
CA LEU A 68 19.31 -4.19 -11.90
C LEU A 68 19.67 -4.67 -13.30
N ARG A 69 18.88 -4.19 -14.28
CA ARG A 69 19.16 -4.29 -15.71
C ARG A 69 19.94 -3.09 -16.18
N HIS A 70 20.54 -3.22 -17.36
CA HIS A 70 21.27 -2.14 -18.00
C HIS A 70 20.41 -0.86 -18.17
N GLU A 71 19.12 -1.01 -18.47
CA GLU A 71 18.19 0.12 -18.62
C GLU A 71 17.98 0.94 -17.33
N HIS A 72 18.21 0.35 -16.15
CA HIS A 72 18.07 1.05 -14.87
C HIS A 72 19.23 2.01 -14.59
N ARG A 73 20.34 1.94 -15.35
CA ARG A 73 21.50 2.86 -15.23
C ARG A 73 22.06 2.98 -13.80
N GLY A 74 21.99 1.90 -13.02
CA GLY A 74 22.45 1.89 -11.62
C GLY A 74 21.46 2.53 -10.62
N ASP A 75 20.29 2.99 -11.07
CA ASP A 75 19.23 3.45 -10.18
C ASP A 75 18.68 2.28 -9.36
N ARG A 76 18.86 2.34 -8.03
CA ARG A 76 18.46 1.31 -7.06
C ARG A 76 17.21 1.69 -6.26
N ARG A 77 16.36 2.58 -6.80
CA ARG A 77 15.25 3.31 -6.14
C ARG A 77 14.73 2.73 -4.83
N GLY A 78 14.66 3.57 -3.79
CA GLY A 78 14.11 3.26 -2.48
C GLY A 78 13.41 4.46 -1.86
N TRP A 79 12.65 4.23 -0.80
CA TRP A 79 12.00 5.30 -0.02
C TRP A 79 13.01 5.97 0.92
N PRO A 80 13.20 7.30 0.87
CA PRO A 80 14.15 7.98 1.75
C PRO A 80 13.87 7.78 3.24
N GLY A 81 12.60 7.60 3.64
CA GLY A 81 12.21 7.38 5.03
C GLY A 81 12.77 6.09 5.65
N ASP A 82 13.07 5.08 4.82
CA ASP A 82 13.66 3.82 5.30
C ASP A 82 15.07 4.00 5.89
N GLY A 83 15.73 5.13 5.59
CA GLY A 83 17.05 5.46 6.14
C GLY A 83 17.02 6.04 7.55
N PHE A 84 15.83 6.42 8.06
CA PHE A 84 15.70 7.14 9.33
C PHE A 84 15.01 6.32 10.41
N ASP A 85 13.92 5.62 10.07
CA ASP A 85 13.04 5.01 11.07
C ASP A 85 12.34 3.77 10.49
N VAL A 86 12.89 2.59 10.82
CA VAL A 86 12.26 1.29 10.54
C VAL A 86 12.35 0.44 11.80
N ASP A 87 11.26 0.36 12.55
CA ASP A 87 11.15 -0.42 13.77
C ASP A 87 10.79 -1.88 13.45
N ARG A 88 11.83 -2.66 13.12
CA ARG A 88 11.68 -4.10 12.85
C ARG A 88 11.08 -4.88 14.02
N SER A 89 11.20 -4.39 15.26
CA SER A 89 10.62 -5.05 16.44
C SER A 89 9.10 -4.99 16.44
N LYS A 90 8.51 -3.98 15.77
CA LYS A 90 7.07 -3.83 15.55
C LYS A 90 6.59 -4.41 14.21
N GLY A 91 7.44 -5.19 13.55
CA GLY A 91 7.10 -5.83 12.27
C GLY A 91 7.15 -4.87 11.07
N GLU A 92 7.73 -3.68 11.22
CA GLU A 92 7.98 -2.79 10.10
C GLU A 92 9.05 -3.36 9.15
N ALA A 93 8.99 -2.91 7.90
CA ALA A 93 9.93 -3.27 6.85
C ALA A 93 10.13 -2.05 5.93
N PRO A 94 11.21 -2.03 5.12
CA PRO A 94 11.37 -1.03 4.09
C PRO A 94 10.09 -0.85 3.27
N LEU A 95 9.66 0.40 3.11
CA LEU A 95 8.40 0.74 2.47
C LEU A 95 8.48 0.46 0.96
N GLY A 96 7.38 -0.05 0.41
CA GLY A 96 7.18 -0.11 -1.03
C GLY A 96 7.45 -1.47 -1.69
N SER A 97 7.46 -1.43 -3.02
CA SER A 97 7.65 -2.58 -3.90
C SER A 97 8.76 -2.34 -4.91
N LYS A 98 9.27 -3.43 -5.47
CA LYS A 98 10.17 -3.45 -6.62
C LYS A 98 9.40 -3.59 -7.92
N LEU A 99 8.09 -3.27 -7.95
CA LEU A 99 7.29 -3.36 -9.17
C LEU A 99 7.84 -2.48 -10.30
N TRP A 100 8.54 -1.40 -9.95
CA TRP A 100 9.24 -0.53 -10.89
C TRP A 100 10.30 -1.25 -11.73
N LEU A 101 10.87 -2.38 -11.25
CA LEU A 101 11.81 -3.21 -12.03
C LEU A 101 11.16 -3.87 -13.25
N TYR A 102 9.83 -4.01 -13.26
CA TYR A 102 9.09 -4.60 -14.38
C TYR A 102 8.61 -3.53 -15.37
N ARG A 103 8.92 -2.25 -15.14
CA ARG A 103 8.57 -1.19 -16.07
C ARG A 103 9.36 -1.38 -17.36
N ARG A 104 8.65 -1.52 -18.49
CA ARG A 104 9.20 -1.83 -19.83
C ARG A 104 9.79 -3.24 -19.98
N HIS A 105 9.50 -4.13 -19.05
CA HIS A 105 9.82 -5.54 -19.20
C HIS A 105 8.95 -6.19 -20.29
N GLU A 106 9.41 -7.29 -20.88
CA GLU A 106 8.64 -8.11 -21.81
C GLU A 106 7.30 -8.54 -21.18
N LEU A 107 6.21 -8.42 -21.93
CA LEU A 107 4.87 -8.79 -21.50
C LEU A 107 4.66 -10.30 -21.62
N THR A 108 5.14 -11.04 -20.62
CA THR A 108 5.04 -12.50 -20.56
C THR A 108 4.29 -12.96 -19.32
N ASP A 109 3.81 -14.20 -19.35
CA ASP A 109 3.15 -14.82 -18.20
C ASP A 109 4.13 -15.02 -17.03
N GLY A 110 5.43 -15.20 -17.32
CA GLY A 110 6.50 -15.21 -16.32
C GLY A 110 6.68 -13.85 -15.64
N THR A 111 6.64 -12.76 -16.41
CA THR A 111 6.67 -11.38 -15.87
C THR A 111 5.47 -11.12 -14.98
N ALA A 112 4.28 -11.56 -15.38
CA ALA A 112 3.09 -11.44 -14.55
C ALA A 112 3.25 -12.22 -13.23
N MET A 113 3.73 -13.47 -13.27
CA MET A 113 3.99 -14.25 -12.05
C MET A 113 4.98 -13.55 -11.11
N ALA A 114 6.05 -12.95 -11.66
CA ALA A 114 7.03 -12.20 -10.89
C ALA A 114 6.43 -10.92 -10.26
N VAL A 115 5.57 -10.22 -10.98
CA VAL A 115 4.79 -9.07 -10.48
C VAL A 115 3.87 -9.48 -9.31
N ALA A 116 3.16 -10.60 -9.43
CA ALA A 116 2.30 -11.09 -8.34
C ALA A 116 3.12 -11.46 -7.10
N THR A 117 4.23 -12.18 -7.28
CA THR A 117 5.14 -12.57 -6.19
C THR A 117 5.70 -11.35 -5.47
N GLU A 118 6.12 -10.34 -6.23
CA GLU A 118 6.63 -9.09 -5.67
C GLU A 118 5.55 -8.28 -4.94
N ALA A 119 4.32 -8.26 -5.46
CA ALA A 119 3.19 -7.64 -4.77
C ALA A 119 2.89 -8.33 -3.42
N GLU A 120 2.87 -9.66 -3.37
CA GLU A 120 2.68 -10.40 -2.11
C GLU A 120 3.80 -10.10 -1.11
N ARG A 121 5.05 -10.05 -1.58
CA ARG A 121 6.21 -9.71 -0.75
C ARG A 121 6.09 -8.31 -0.17
N ALA A 122 5.77 -7.32 -1.01
CA ALA A 122 5.63 -5.93 -0.58
C ALA A 122 4.51 -5.74 0.45
N LEU A 123 3.45 -6.54 0.38
CA LEU A 123 2.30 -6.44 1.29
C LEU A 123 2.47 -7.23 2.60
N GLN A 124 3.54 -8.01 2.77
CA GLN A 124 3.80 -8.78 4.00
C GLN A 124 3.76 -7.99 5.31
N PRO A 125 4.12 -6.70 5.38
CA PRO A 125 3.97 -5.91 6.61
C PRO A 125 2.54 -5.94 7.18
N LEU A 126 1.51 -5.99 6.32
CA LEU A 126 0.12 -6.07 6.76
C LEU A 126 -0.19 -7.35 7.53
N ILE A 127 0.43 -8.48 7.17
CA ILE A 127 0.29 -9.73 7.93
C ILE A 127 1.07 -9.64 9.24
N ARG A 128 2.32 -9.16 9.20
CA ARG A 128 3.20 -9.08 10.38
C ARG A 128 2.63 -8.17 11.47
N GLN A 129 1.99 -7.07 11.06
CA GLN A 129 1.33 -6.13 11.96
C GLN A 129 -0.08 -6.58 12.38
N GLY A 130 -0.55 -7.73 11.87
CA GLY A 130 -1.85 -8.29 12.22
C GLY A 130 -3.05 -7.57 11.61
N ALA A 131 -2.83 -6.69 10.62
CA ALA A 131 -3.90 -5.97 9.93
C ALA A 131 -4.75 -6.90 9.05
N VAL A 132 -4.15 -7.96 8.51
CA VAL A 132 -4.81 -9.01 7.73
C VAL A 132 -4.21 -10.37 8.08
N VAL A 133 -4.94 -11.46 7.85
CA VAL A 133 -4.42 -12.82 8.11
C VAL A 133 -3.91 -13.53 6.86
N ARG A 134 -4.36 -13.08 5.68
CA ARG A 134 -3.96 -13.67 4.40
C ARG A 134 -4.02 -12.62 3.30
N ILE A 135 -3.09 -12.76 2.36
CA ILE A 135 -2.96 -11.97 1.15
C ILE A 135 -2.88 -12.94 -0.02
N ALA A 136 -3.58 -12.65 -1.10
CA ALA A 136 -3.43 -13.36 -2.36
C ALA A 136 -3.29 -12.32 -3.48
N ALA A 137 -2.15 -12.33 -4.19
CA ALA A 137 -1.99 -11.53 -5.39
C ALA A 137 -2.00 -12.42 -6.62
N ARG A 138 -2.68 -11.95 -7.66
CA ARG A 138 -2.68 -12.59 -8.98
C ARG A 138 -2.43 -11.54 -10.03
N ALA A 139 -1.54 -11.85 -10.96
CA ALA A 139 -1.31 -11.00 -12.11
C ALA A 139 -1.48 -11.79 -13.41
N THR A 140 -2.03 -11.12 -14.41
CA THR A 140 -2.25 -11.69 -15.75
C THR A 140 -1.69 -10.76 -16.81
N ALA A 141 -0.90 -11.31 -17.75
CA ALA A 141 -0.41 -10.58 -18.90
C ALA A 141 -1.53 -10.45 -19.96
N ASP A 142 -2.15 -9.27 -20.03
CA ASP A 142 -3.15 -8.92 -21.04
C ASP A 142 -2.42 -8.46 -22.31
N LYS A 143 -1.94 -9.43 -23.10
CA LYS A 143 -1.14 -9.21 -24.32
C LYS A 143 -1.87 -8.32 -25.34
N PRO A 144 -3.17 -8.51 -25.64
CA PRO A 144 -3.89 -7.63 -26.55
C PRO A 144 -3.98 -6.18 -26.07
N ALA A 145 -4.11 -5.94 -24.76
CA ALA A 145 -4.17 -4.60 -24.19
C ALA A 145 -2.80 -4.01 -23.82
N GLY A 146 -1.71 -4.76 -24.00
CA GLY A 146 -0.34 -4.30 -23.73
C GLY A 146 -0.06 -4.00 -22.26
N ARG A 147 -0.71 -4.70 -21.30
CA ARG A 147 -0.60 -4.42 -19.86
C ARG A 147 -0.60 -5.67 -18.99
N ILE A 148 -0.12 -5.54 -17.76
CA ILE A 148 -0.31 -6.54 -16.70
C ILE A 148 -1.41 -6.05 -15.78
N ARG A 149 -2.44 -6.88 -15.58
CA ARG A 149 -3.50 -6.64 -14.60
C ARG A 149 -3.10 -7.30 -13.28
N LEU A 150 -3.02 -6.54 -12.20
CA LEU A 150 -2.72 -7.03 -10.86
C LEU A 150 -4.00 -6.97 -9.99
N THR A 151 -4.38 -8.11 -9.44
CA THR A 151 -5.47 -8.24 -8.48
C THR A 151 -4.89 -8.62 -7.13
N VAL A 152 -5.31 -7.93 -6.08
CA VAL A 152 -4.88 -8.20 -4.70
C VAL A 152 -6.11 -8.41 -3.86
N ASN A 153 -6.17 -9.53 -3.15
CA ASN A 153 -7.24 -9.86 -2.22
C ASN A 153 -6.67 -9.95 -0.81
N LEU A 154 -7.26 -9.20 0.12
CA LEU A 154 -6.91 -9.18 1.53
C LEU A 154 -8.02 -9.81 2.36
N TYR A 155 -7.65 -10.66 3.33
CA TYR A 155 -8.61 -11.38 4.15
C TYR A 155 -8.44 -11.05 5.64
N GLY A 156 -9.56 -10.77 6.30
CA GLY A 156 -9.64 -10.50 7.72
C GLY A 156 -9.61 -11.78 8.57
N ARG A 157 -9.56 -11.61 9.89
CA ARG A 157 -9.47 -12.72 10.87
C ARG A 157 -10.71 -13.61 10.89
N ASP A 158 -11.84 -13.10 10.42
CA ASP A 158 -13.11 -13.80 10.26
C ASP A 158 -13.18 -14.64 8.96
N GLY A 159 -12.10 -14.67 8.17
CA GLY A 159 -12.04 -15.36 6.88
C GLY A 159 -12.83 -14.68 5.76
N ARG A 160 -13.50 -13.55 6.05
CA ARG A 160 -14.17 -12.74 5.04
C ARG A 160 -13.17 -11.85 4.32
N GLU A 161 -13.50 -11.54 3.07
CA GLU A 161 -12.71 -10.65 2.24
C GLU A 161 -12.82 -9.23 2.77
N ALA A 162 -11.74 -8.73 3.39
CA ALA A 162 -11.71 -7.42 4.01
C ALA A 162 -11.53 -6.32 2.96
N TYR A 163 -10.88 -6.62 1.83
CA TYR A 163 -10.59 -5.66 0.77
C TYR A 163 -10.13 -6.36 -0.52
N ALA A 164 -10.72 -6.02 -1.68
CA ALA A 164 -10.46 -6.67 -2.98
C ALA A 164 -10.21 -5.68 -4.14
N PRO A 165 -9.11 -4.91 -4.12
CA PRO A 165 -8.80 -3.95 -5.18
C PRO A 165 -8.25 -4.62 -6.46
N GLN A 166 -8.54 -4.02 -7.62
CA GLN A 166 -7.93 -4.33 -8.91
C GLN A 166 -7.15 -3.13 -9.42
N PHE A 167 -5.85 -3.29 -9.67
CA PHE A 167 -4.98 -2.23 -10.17
C PHE A 167 -4.42 -2.56 -11.56
N ASP A 168 -4.38 -1.55 -12.43
CA ASP A 168 -3.65 -1.59 -13.70
C ASP A 168 -2.24 -0.98 -13.50
N LEU A 169 -1.25 -1.48 -14.24
CA LEU A 169 0.17 -1.13 -14.11
C LEU A 169 0.46 0.38 -14.35
N LEU A 170 -0.51 1.12 -14.91
CA LEU A 170 -0.46 2.55 -15.20
C LEU A 170 -1.25 3.42 -14.20
N TRP A 171 -1.24 3.09 -12.91
CA TRP A 171 -1.78 3.97 -11.86
C TRP A 171 -3.29 4.23 -11.98
N ARG A 172 -4.03 3.27 -12.53
CA ARG A 172 -5.50 3.31 -12.55
C ARG A 172 -6.06 2.05 -11.91
N ARG A 173 -7.00 2.24 -11.00
CA ARG A 173 -7.87 1.16 -10.56
C ARG A 173 -8.73 0.75 -11.76
N ALA A 174 -8.89 -0.56 -11.97
CA ALA A 174 -9.59 -1.07 -13.15
C ALA A 174 -11.11 -0.80 -13.14
N ASP A 175 -11.64 -0.44 -11.96
CA ASP A 175 -13.05 -0.07 -11.74
C ASP A 175 -13.32 1.44 -11.94
N GLY A 176 -12.32 2.23 -12.37
CA GLY A 176 -12.50 3.65 -12.66
C GLY A 176 -12.55 4.56 -11.42
N GLY A 177 -12.37 4.02 -10.22
CA GLY A 177 -12.06 4.83 -9.04
C GLY A 177 -10.56 5.15 -8.96
N LEU A 178 -10.20 6.21 -8.25
CA LEU A 178 -8.91 6.17 -7.55
C LEU A 178 -9.00 5.11 -6.44
#